data_AF-A0ABC8INQ1-F1
#
_entry.id   AF-A0ABC8INQ1-F1
#
_cell.length_a   1.000
_cell.length_b   1.000
_cell.length_c   1.000
_cell.angle_alpha   90.00
_cell.angle_beta   90.00
_cell.angle_gamma   90.00
#
_symmetry.space_group_name_H-M   'P 1'
#
loop_
_entity.id
_entity.type
_entity.pdbx_description
1 polymer ?
#
loop_
_entity_poly.entity_id
_entity_poly.type
_entity_poly.pdbx_seq_one_letter_code
_entity_poly.pdbx_strand_id
1 'polypeptide(L)'
;MFIESFKVESPNVKYTENEIHSVYDDQTTELVHESKNGAYQWTVKLKTVKYEFKADTHVPKLGVMLFGWGGNNGSTLTAGVIANRE
;
A
#
# COMPACT_ATOMS: atom_id res chain seq x y z
N MET A 1 22.86 5.42 -7.09
CA MET A 1 22.10 6.46 -7.81
C MET A 1 20.72 6.48 -7.19
N PHE A 2 20.45 7.43 -6.30
CA PHE A 2 19.08 7.65 -5.81
C PHE A 2 18.42 8.62 -6.78
N ILE A 3 17.29 8.22 -7.35
CA ILE A 3 16.48 9.09 -8.20
C ILE A 3 15.65 9.96 -7.25
N GLU A 4 15.84 11.28 -7.29
CA GLU A 4 15.13 12.21 -6.39
C GLU A 4 13.64 12.32 -6.70
N SER A 5 13.26 12.19 -7.96
CA SER A 5 11.86 12.16 -8.38
C SER A 5 11.68 11.38 -9.67
N PHE A 6 10.52 10.74 -9.83
CA PHE A 6 10.12 10.07 -11.06
C PHE A 6 8.61 10.22 -11.29
N LYS A 7 8.19 10.04 -12.54
CA LYS A 7 6.79 9.98 -12.93
C LYS A 7 6.55 8.70 -13.72
N VAL A 8 5.41 8.07 -13.51
CA VAL A 8 5.03 6.86 -14.22
C VAL A 8 4.15 7.25 -15.40
N GLU A 9 4.60 6.98 -16.62
CA GLU A 9 3.77 7.11 -17.82
C GLU A 9 2.98 5.82 -18.02
N SER A 10 1.69 5.88 -17.75
CA SER A 10 0.78 4.74 -17.89
C SER A 10 -0.63 5.23 -18.19
N PRO A 11 -1.40 4.52 -19.04
CA PRO A 11 -2.81 4.86 -19.26
C PRO A 11 -3.66 4.70 -17.99
N ASN A 12 -3.18 3.93 -17.01
CA ASN A 12 -3.86 3.64 -15.76
C ASN A 12 -3.46 4.58 -14.63
N VAL A 13 -2.65 5.61 -14.89
CA VAL A 13 -2.20 6.57 -13.87
C VAL A 13 -2.52 7.99 -14.32
N LYS A 14 -3.18 8.76 -13.46
CA LYS A 14 -3.48 10.17 -13.67
C LYS A 14 -2.98 10.98 -12.48
N TYR A 15 -2.20 12.01 -12.77
CA TYR A 15 -1.70 12.95 -11.78
C TYR A 15 -2.57 14.21 -11.79
N THR A 16 -2.96 14.69 -10.62
CA THR A 16 -3.56 16.02 -10.42
C THR A 16 -2.59 16.89 -9.62
N GLU A 17 -3.04 18.06 -9.15
CA GLU A 17 -2.21 18.95 -8.33
C GLU A 17 -1.77 18.31 -7.01
N ASN A 18 -2.67 17.58 -6.34
CA ASN A 18 -2.44 17.04 -4.99
C ASN A 18 -2.65 15.53 -4.90
N GLU A 19 -2.94 14.85 -6.01
CA GLU A 19 -3.37 13.45 -5.97
C GLU A 19 -2.82 12.64 -7.13
N ILE A 20 -2.58 11.36 -6.88
CA ILE A 20 -2.33 10.34 -7.90
C ILE A 20 -3.49 9.37 -7.89
N HIS A 21 -4.15 9.25 -9.04
CA HIS A 21 -5.21 8.29 -9.28
C HIS A 21 -4.65 7.12 -10.09
N SER A 22 -4.84 5.89 -9.62
CA SER A 22 -4.39 4.69 -10.33
C SER A 22 -5.46 3.62 -10.39
N VAL A 23 -5.50 2.90 -11.52
CA VAL A 23 -6.38 1.75 -11.71
C VAL A 23 -5.55 0.48 -11.65
N TYR A 24 -5.97 -0.47 -10.80
CA TYR A 24 -5.33 -1.77 -10.64
C TYR A 24 -6.37 -2.89 -10.74
N ASP A 25 -6.14 -3.83 -11.65
CA ASP A 25 -6.96 -5.02 -11.78
C ASP A 25 -6.32 -6.15 -10.94
N ASP A 26 -6.87 -6.38 -9.75
CA ASP A 26 -6.46 -7.47 -8.85
C ASP A 26 -6.99 -8.80 -9.37
N GLN A 27 -6.08 -9.64 -9.85
CA GLN A 27 -6.40 -10.96 -10.34
C GLN A 27 -6.23 -11.99 -9.23
N THR A 28 -7.35 -12.57 -8.82
CA THR A 28 -7.41 -13.51 -7.70
C THR A 28 -8.28 -14.72 -8.04
N THR A 29 -8.36 -15.66 -7.12
CA THR A 29 -9.20 -16.85 -7.27
C THR A 29 -10.22 -16.94 -6.15
N GLU A 30 -11.41 -17.41 -6.50
CA GLU A 30 -12.46 -17.74 -5.56
C GLU A 30 -12.63 -19.25 -5.54
N LEU A 31 -12.50 -19.85 -4.34
CA LEU A 31 -12.73 -21.27 -4.12
C LEU A 31 -14.18 -21.50 -3.73
N VAL A 32 -14.91 -22.23 -4.57
CA VAL A 32 -16.29 -22.61 -4.30
C VAL A 32 -16.36 -24.10 -4.00
N HIS A 33 -16.88 -24.45 -2.82
CA HIS A 33 -17.19 -25.83 -2.44
C HIS A 33 -18.69 -26.03 -2.55
N GLU A 34 -19.11 -26.85 -3.50
CA GLU A 34 -20.52 -27.08 -3.78
C GLU A 34 -20.79 -28.54 -4.12
N SER A 35 -21.99 -29.02 -3.80
CA SER A 35 -22.46 -30.32 -4.24
C SER A 35 -22.99 -30.18 -5.67
N LYS A 36 -22.37 -30.87 -6.62
CA LYS A 36 -22.89 -31.04 -7.98
C LYS A 36 -23.04 -32.52 -8.27
N ASN A 37 -24.17 -32.90 -8.84
CA ASN A 37 -24.47 -34.29 -9.23
C ASN A 37 -24.30 -35.30 -8.07
N GLY A 38 -24.63 -34.90 -6.83
CA GLY A 38 -24.55 -35.77 -5.66
C GLY A 38 -23.15 -35.97 -5.07
N ALA A 39 -22.13 -35.29 -5.60
CA ALA A 39 -20.77 -35.29 -5.06
C ALA A 39 -20.31 -33.87 -4.71
N TYR A 40 -19.55 -33.75 -3.63
CA TYR A 40 -18.88 -32.49 -3.29
C TYR A 40 -17.69 -32.26 -4.20
N GLN A 41 -17.59 -31.07 -4.77
CA GLN A 41 -16.50 -30.67 -5.62
C GLN A 41 -15.99 -29.27 -5.27
N TRP A 42 -14.68 -29.06 -5.41
CA TRP A 42 -14.05 -27.75 -5.34
C TRP A 42 -13.89 -27.20 -6.75
N THR A 43 -14.36 -25.97 -6.98
CA THR A 43 -14.17 -25.25 -8.24
C THR A 43 -13.36 -23.99 -7.97
N VAL A 44 -12.25 -23.84 -8.70
CA VAL A 44 -11.45 -22.61 -8.71
C VAL A 44 -12.03 -21.67 -9.78
N LYS A 45 -12.54 -20.51 -9.37
CA LYS A 45 -13.02 -19.49 -10.30
C LYS A 45 -12.01 -18.34 -10.35
N LEU A 46 -11.50 -18.04 -11.54
CA LEU A 46 -10.72 -16.82 -11.74
C LEU A 46 -11.63 -15.61 -11.54
N LYS A 47 -11.15 -14.64 -10.78
CA LYS A 47 -11.86 -13.41 -10.46
C LYS A 47 -10.92 -12.24 -10.70
N THR A 48 -11.43 -11.17 -11.27
CA THR A 48 -10.71 -9.91 -11.37
C THR A 48 -11.51 -8.82 -10.68
N VAL A 49 -10.86 -8.11 -9.77
CA VAL A 49 -11.44 -6.99 -9.02
C VAL A 49 -10.72 -5.72 -9.44
N LYS A 50 -11.45 -4.78 -10.04
CA LYS A 50 -10.89 -3.47 -10.39
C LYS A 50 -10.89 -2.58 -9.16
N TYR A 51 -9.71 -2.10 -8.79
CA TYR A 51 -9.50 -1.06 -7.78
C TYR A 51 -9.15 0.26 -8.43
N GLU A 52 -9.73 1.33 -7.91
CA GLU A 52 -9.32 2.69 -8.20
C GLU A 52 -8.71 3.27 -6.92
N PHE A 53 -7.40 3.47 -6.93
CA PHE A 53 -6.68 4.06 -5.82
C PHE A 53 -6.54 5.57 -6.03
N LYS A 54 -6.72 6.30 -4.93
CA LYS A 54 -6.40 7.71 -4.84
C LYS A 54 -5.34 7.87 -3.73
N ALA A 55 -4.19 8.41 -4.09
CA ALA A 55 -3.12 8.73 -3.15
C ALA A 55 -2.94 10.25 -3.09
N ASP A 56 -3.02 10.81 -1.89
CA ASP A 56 -2.64 12.21 -1.64
C ASP A 56 -1.11 12.34 -1.73
N THR A 57 -0.64 13.36 -2.44
CA THR A 57 0.80 13.62 -2.62
C THR A 57 1.40 14.51 -1.53
N HIS A 58 0.59 15.11 -0.66
CA HIS A 58 1.07 15.90 0.47
C HIS A 58 1.72 15.00 1.53
N VAL A 59 3.01 15.26 1.82
CA VAL A 59 3.75 14.58 2.89
C VAL A 59 3.87 15.52 4.10
N PRO A 60 3.04 15.35 5.15
CA PRO A 60 3.08 16.21 6.32
C PRO A 60 4.22 15.84 7.28
N LYS A 61 4.54 16.73 8.22
CA LYS A 61 5.32 16.36 9.41
C LYS A 61 4.47 15.42 10.27
N LEU A 62 5.01 14.24 10.59
CA LEU A 62 4.34 13.25 11.40
C LEU A 62 4.76 13.35 12.87
N GLY A 63 3.79 13.54 13.76
CA GLY A 63 4.00 13.37 15.21
C GLY A 63 4.01 11.89 15.58
N VAL A 64 4.97 11.47 16.41
CA VAL A 64 5.10 10.08 16.88
C VAL A 64 5.10 10.07 18.41
N MET A 65 4.27 9.20 19.00
CA MET A 65 4.24 8.97 20.45
C MET A 65 4.64 7.53 20.74
N LEU A 66 5.64 7.34 21.61
CA LEU A 66 6.20 6.02 21.91
C LEU A 66 5.94 5.68 23.37
N PHE A 67 5.29 4.54 23.60
CA PHE A 67 5.32 3.92 24.92
C PHE A 67 6.72 3.34 25.18
N GLY A 68 7.34 3.70 26.30
CA GLY A 68 8.75 3.39 26.54
C GLY A 68 9.74 4.30 25.78
N TRP A 69 9.35 5.56 25.49
CA TRP A 69 10.21 6.56 24.84
C TRP A 69 11.61 6.72 25.47
N GLY A 70 11.72 6.57 26.79
CA GLY A 70 13.01 6.65 27.51
C GLY A 70 13.85 5.37 27.48
N GLY A 71 13.35 4.26 26.92
CA GLY A 71 14.11 3.02 26.76
C GLY A 71 15.07 3.05 25.58
N ASN A 72 15.89 2.02 25.43
CA ASN A 72 16.95 1.95 24.40
C ASN A 72 16.43 2.24 22.98
N ASN A 73 15.28 1.71 22.59
CA ASN A 73 14.71 1.94 21.25
C ASN A 73 14.19 3.37 21.09
N GLY A 74 13.51 3.92 22.10
CA GLY A 74 12.94 5.26 22.02
C GLY A 74 14.00 6.35 22.03
N SER A 75 15.04 6.21 22.86
CA SER A 75 16.17 7.13 22.89
C SER A 75 17.00 7.04 21.59
N THR A 76 17.26 5.83 21.09
CA THR A 76 17.99 5.62 19.83
C THR A 76 17.21 6.15 18.62
N LEU A 77 15.89 5.91 18.53
CA LEU A 77 15.06 6.49 17.47
C LEU A 77 15.16 8.02 17.49
N THR A 78 15.00 8.62 18.67
CA THR A 78 15.03 10.08 18.83
C THR A 78 16.39 10.65 18.42
N ALA A 79 17.48 10.03 18.89
CA ALA A 79 18.83 10.43 18.52
C ALA A 79 19.09 10.29 17.01
N GLY A 80 18.66 9.17 16.40
CA GLY A 80 18.80 8.92 14.97
C GLY A 80 18.05 9.95 14.11
N VAL A 81 16.83 10.33 14.49
CA VAL A 81 16.06 11.37 13.78
C VAL A 81 16.77 12.72 13.89
N ILE A 82 17.27 13.10 15.08
CA ILE A 82 17.97 14.38 15.26
C ILE A 82 19.28 14.39 14.46
N ALA A 83 20.08 13.33 14.54
CA ALA A 83 21.38 13.25 13.87
C ALA A 83 21.31 13.21 12.33
N ASN A 84 20.17 12.82 11.75
CA ASN A 84 19.95 12.91 10.29
C ASN A 84 19.32 14.24 9.87
N ARG A 85 18.74 14.98 10.81
CA ARG A 85 18.08 16.27 10.54
C ARG A 85 19.07 17.43 10.63
N GLU A 86 19.95 17.40 11.62
CA GLU A 86 21.01 18.39 11.87
C GLU A 86 22.33 17.99 11.19
#